data_AF-A0AB34P5A5-F1
#
_entry.id   AF-A0AB34P5A5-F1
#
_cell.length_a   1.000
_cell.length_b   1.000
_cell.length_c   1.000
_cell.angle_alpha   90.00
_cell.angle_beta   90.00
_cell.angle_gamma   90.00
#
_symmetry.space_group_name_H-M   'P 1'
#
loop_
_entity.id
_entity.type
_entity.pdbx_description
1 polymer ?
#
loop_
_entity_poly.entity_id
_entity_poly.type
_entity_poly.pdbx_seq_one_letter_code
_entity_poly.pdbx_strand_id
1 'polypeptide(L)'
;MTGFYLASAALVLVALLLLLLPLLRKPTRHGAAHYTLPVLLALGLPLATAGLYRLVGTPDAIAPRIDAAPPQSTHAAVAAPSQAQTPVADDAQLQALDAWMQQAKDHEQNNRPAEARDAYAQALTLAPDTSAAIVGWIAADMATHDDFAIDAASRTRLQQVIVREPDNQRGLWLLGISDFQQHDYAAATTHWRHLHGLLETGSPMQKAVADKIAVAQALATERQSGRAAR
;
A
#
# COMPACT_ATOMS: atom_id res chain seq x y z
N MET A 1 -6.86 -23.30 -13.76
CA MET A 1 -7.37 -22.40 -14.82
C MET A 1 -8.67 -22.91 -15.44
N THR A 2 -8.77 -24.18 -15.84
CA THR A 2 -9.99 -24.78 -16.44
C THR A 2 -11.21 -24.87 -15.50
N GLY A 3 -10.99 -25.10 -14.20
CA GLY A 3 -12.08 -25.20 -13.22
C GLY A 3 -12.88 -23.90 -13.03
N PHE A 4 -12.22 -22.74 -13.17
CA PHE A 4 -12.88 -21.44 -13.08
C PHE A 4 -13.79 -21.20 -14.29
N TYR A 5 -13.34 -21.53 -15.50
CA TYR A 5 -14.17 -21.40 -16.71
C TYR A 5 -15.39 -22.32 -16.69
N LEU A 6 -15.26 -23.53 -16.11
CA LEU A 6 -16.38 -24.44 -15.92
C LEU A 6 -17.39 -23.89 -14.89
N ALA A 7 -16.91 -23.33 -13.79
CA ALA A 7 -17.75 -22.72 -12.76
C ALA A 7 -18.47 -21.46 -13.30
N SER A 8 -17.78 -20.61 -14.06
CA SER A 8 -18.39 -19.41 -14.65
C SER A 8 -19.40 -19.76 -15.74
N ALA A 9 -19.10 -20.76 -16.59
CA ALA A 9 -20.03 -21.22 -17.62
C ALA A 9 -21.30 -21.81 -17.01
N ALA A 10 -21.18 -22.60 -15.94
CA ALA A 10 -22.33 -23.15 -15.21
C ALA A 10 -23.21 -22.04 -14.61
N LEU A 11 -22.59 -21.01 -14.04
CA LEU A 11 -23.31 -19.91 -13.40
C LEU A 11 -24.07 -19.04 -14.41
N VAL A 12 -23.48 -18.79 -15.58
CA VAL A 12 -24.16 -18.11 -16.71
C VAL A 12 -25.33 -18.93 -17.23
N LEU A 13 -25.18 -20.25 -17.33
CA LEU A 13 -26.23 -21.16 -17.77
C LEU A 13 -27.41 -21.17 -16.80
N VAL A 14 -27.13 -21.22 -15.49
CA VAL A 14 -28.16 -21.14 -14.43
C VAL A 14 -28.87 -19.79 -14.44
N ALA A 15 -28.14 -18.69 -14.62
CA ALA A 15 -28.72 -17.35 -14.73
C ALA A 15 -29.65 -17.25 -15.95
N LEU A 16 -29.22 -17.74 -17.12
CA LEU A 16 -30.05 -17.81 -18.32
C LEU A 16 -31.29 -18.69 -18.12
N LEU A 17 -31.14 -19.85 -17.44
CA LEU A 17 -32.23 -20.78 -17.18
C LEU A 17 -33.28 -20.15 -16.26
N LEU A 18 -32.85 -19.51 -15.17
CA LEU A 18 -33.73 -18.80 -14.23
C LEU A 18 -34.41 -17.59 -14.88
N LEU A 19 -33.81 -17.00 -15.91
CA LEU A 19 -34.37 -15.84 -16.63
C LEU A 19 -35.30 -16.27 -17.77
N LEU A 20 -35.03 -17.39 -18.43
CA LEU A 20 -35.85 -17.94 -19.52
C LEU A 20 -37.03 -18.80 -19.01
N LEU A 21 -36.90 -19.52 -17.89
CA LEU A 21 -38.01 -20.30 -17.31
C LEU A 21 -39.30 -19.49 -17.04
N PRO A 22 -39.25 -18.29 -16.44
CA PRO A 22 -40.45 -17.47 -16.23
C PRO A 22 -40.99 -16.89 -17.55
N LEU A 23 -40.17 -16.84 -18.61
CA LEU A 23 -40.58 -16.41 -19.95
C LEU A 23 -41.33 -17.51 -20.72
N LEU A 24 -41.02 -18.78 -20.46
CA LEU A 24 -41.71 -19.93 -21.07
C LEU A 24 -42.98 -20.36 -20.31
N ARG A 25 -43.11 -19.98 -19.04
CA ARG A 25 -44.35 -20.21 -18.27
C ARG A 25 -45.41 -19.19 -18.69
N LYS A 26 -46.28 -19.63 -19.62
CA LYS A 26 -47.44 -18.89 -20.14
C LYS A 26 -48.15 -18.07 -19.04
N PRO A 27 -48.22 -16.75 -19.16
CA PRO A 27 -49.05 -15.93 -18.29
C PRO A 27 -50.50 -15.98 -18.77
N THR A 28 -51.38 -16.37 -17.88
CA THR A 28 -52.83 -16.19 -18.00
C THR A 28 -53.16 -14.70 -18.08
N ARG A 29 -53.77 -14.29 -19.21
CA ARG A 29 -54.70 -13.17 -19.43
C ARG A 29 -54.51 -11.88 -18.58
N HIS A 30 -54.13 -10.80 -19.30
CA HIS A 30 -54.30 -9.34 -19.07
C HIS A 30 -53.02 -8.51 -18.81
N GLY A 31 -52.81 -7.49 -19.66
CA GLY A 31 -51.97 -6.31 -19.39
C GLY A 31 -50.56 -6.33 -20.02
N ALA A 32 -50.37 -5.70 -21.18
CA ALA A 32 -49.09 -5.59 -21.89
C ALA A 32 -48.06 -4.62 -21.24
N ALA A 33 -48.14 -4.38 -19.92
CA ALA A 33 -47.36 -3.35 -19.24
C ALA A 33 -46.28 -3.89 -18.26
N HIS A 34 -46.12 -5.21 -18.10
CA HIS A 34 -45.27 -5.78 -17.05
C HIS A 34 -43.89 -6.29 -17.52
N TYR A 35 -43.65 -6.38 -18.83
CA TYR A 35 -42.39 -6.92 -19.38
C TYR A 35 -41.37 -5.86 -19.77
N THR A 36 -41.77 -4.60 -19.88
CA THR A 36 -40.86 -3.50 -20.23
C THR A 36 -39.88 -3.20 -19.09
N LEU A 37 -40.36 -3.24 -17.84
CA LEU A 37 -39.55 -2.97 -16.64
C LEU A 37 -38.41 -3.98 -16.43
N PRO A 38 -38.62 -5.31 -16.47
CA PRO A 38 -37.52 -6.27 -16.34
C PRO A 38 -36.56 -6.25 -17.54
N VAL A 39 -37.03 -5.95 -18.76
CA VAL A 39 -36.15 -5.81 -19.95
C VAL A 39 -35.29 -4.55 -19.86
N LEU A 40 -35.86 -3.43 -19.41
CA LEU A 40 -35.11 -2.18 -19.16
C LEU A 40 -34.07 -2.34 -18.06
N LEU A 41 -34.39 -3.07 -16.99
CA LEU A 41 -33.42 -3.37 -15.94
C LEU A 41 -32.33 -4.34 -16.44
N ALA A 42 -32.69 -5.38 -17.20
CA ALA A 42 -31.75 -6.36 -17.71
C ALA A 42 -30.76 -5.79 -18.73
N LEU A 43 -31.18 -4.84 -19.59
CA LEU A 43 -30.26 -4.16 -20.51
C LEU A 43 -29.63 -2.90 -19.91
N GLY A 44 -30.39 -2.14 -19.13
CA GLY A 44 -29.96 -0.85 -18.59
C GLY A 44 -28.87 -1.00 -17.55
N LEU A 45 -28.94 -2.03 -16.70
CA LEU A 45 -27.93 -2.26 -15.67
C LEU A 45 -26.53 -2.57 -16.25
N PRO A 46 -26.34 -3.54 -17.18
CA PRO A 46 -25.01 -3.80 -17.74
C PRO A 46 -24.48 -2.63 -18.58
N LEU A 47 -25.34 -1.89 -19.29
CA LEU A 47 -24.93 -0.69 -20.03
C LEU A 47 -24.50 0.46 -19.10
N ALA A 48 -25.24 0.69 -18.02
CA ALA A 48 -24.89 1.69 -17.00
C ALA A 48 -23.57 1.32 -16.31
N THR A 49 -23.37 0.05 -15.96
CA THR A 49 -22.11 -0.45 -15.39
C THR A 49 -20.95 -0.29 -16.37
N ALA A 50 -21.13 -0.62 -17.66
CA ALA A 50 -20.10 -0.44 -18.68
C ALA A 50 -19.76 1.04 -18.93
N GLY A 51 -20.76 1.93 -18.86
CA GLY A 51 -20.57 3.37 -18.95
C GLY A 51 -19.81 3.94 -17.74
N LEU A 52 -20.21 3.56 -16.53
CA LEU A 52 -19.50 3.94 -15.30
C LEU A 52 -18.06 3.42 -15.28
N TYR A 53 -17.85 2.18 -15.74
CA TYR A 53 -16.52 1.57 -15.86
C TYR A 53 -15.63 2.31 -16.85
N ARG A 54 -16.19 2.89 -17.91
CA ARG A 54 -15.45 3.76 -18.85
C ARG A 54 -15.15 5.15 -18.30
N LEU A 55 -16.00 5.67 -17.41
CA LEU A 55 -15.87 7.03 -16.88
C LEU A 55 -14.98 7.08 -15.62
N VAL A 56 -14.97 6.01 -14.82
CA VAL A 56 -14.24 5.90 -13.54
C VAL A 56 -13.06 4.92 -13.65
N GLY A 57 -13.14 3.91 -14.51
CA GLY A 57 -12.06 2.95 -14.71
C GLY A 57 -11.04 3.44 -15.73
N THR A 58 -9.77 3.46 -15.34
CA THR A 58 -8.61 3.67 -16.22
C THR A 58 -8.41 2.41 -17.08
N PRO A 59 -8.79 2.40 -18.38
CA PRO A 59 -8.72 1.18 -19.19
C PRO A 59 -7.29 0.78 -19.57
N ASP A 60 -6.31 1.67 -19.37
CA ASP A 60 -4.91 1.45 -19.74
C ASP A 60 -4.13 0.56 -18.75
N ALA A 61 -4.73 0.13 -17.64
CA ALA A 61 -4.06 -0.79 -16.70
C ALA A 61 -4.09 -2.27 -17.18
N ILE A 62 -4.86 -2.60 -18.21
CA ILE A 62 -4.97 -3.97 -18.74
C ILE A 62 -4.74 -3.95 -20.27
N ALA A 63 -3.61 -3.42 -20.69
CA ALA A 63 -3.01 -3.83 -21.94
C ALA A 63 -1.91 -4.86 -21.61
N PRO A 64 -1.96 -6.09 -22.15
CA PRO A 64 -0.79 -6.97 -22.12
C PRO A 64 0.29 -6.27 -22.95
N ARG A 65 1.28 -5.69 -22.29
CA ARG A 65 2.48 -5.17 -22.97
C ARG A 65 3.30 -6.40 -23.38
N ILE A 66 2.93 -6.99 -24.51
CA ILE A 66 3.71 -8.03 -25.19
C ILE A 66 5.06 -7.41 -25.51
N ASP A 67 6.11 -8.08 -25.03
CA ASP A 67 7.51 -7.69 -25.20
C ASP A 67 7.84 -7.34 -26.65
N ALA A 68 8.31 -6.11 -26.85
CA ALA A 68 9.11 -5.73 -28.01
C ALA A 68 10.38 -5.05 -27.50
N ALA A 69 11.51 -5.65 -27.86
CA ALA A 69 12.89 -5.24 -27.59
C ALA A 69 13.17 -3.77 -28.03
N PRO A 70 14.26 -3.14 -27.54
CA PRO A 70 14.37 -1.70 -27.33
C PRO A 70 14.70 -0.92 -28.61
N PRO A 71 14.29 0.36 -28.74
CA PRO A 71 14.91 1.26 -29.69
C PRO A 71 16.10 1.98 -29.05
N GLN A 72 17.24 1.85 -29.71
CA GLN A 72 18.46 2.59 -29.50
C GLN A 72 18.26 4.08 -29.75
N SER A 73 18.86 4.88 -28.88
CA SER A 73 19.58 6.13 -29.13
C SER A 73 19.16 7.02 -30.31
N THR A 74 18.68 8.22 -29.99
CA THR A 74 19.05 9.42 -30.76
C THR A 74 19.32 10.58 -29.81
N HIS A 75 20.60 10.94 -29.72
CA HIS A 75 21.08 12.16 -29.09
C HIS A 75 20.56 13.38 -29.88
N ALA A 76 20.03 14.38 -29.17
CA ALA A 76 20.02 15.75 -29.64
C ALA A 76 20.45 16.65 -28.48
N ALA A 77 21.72 17.05 -28.54
CA ALA A 77 22.33 18.00 -27.64
C ALA A 77 21.69 19.38 -27.80
N VAL A 78 21.35 20.02 -26.69
CA VAL A 78 21.33 21.49 -26.59
C VAL A 78 22.11 21.84 -25.34
N ALA A 79 23.32 22.33 -25.56
CA ALA A 79 24.19 22.87 -24.52
C ALA A 79 23.64 24.20 -24.00
N ALA A 80 23.51 24.32 -22.68
CA ALA A 80 23.49 25.59 -21.97
C ALA A 80 24.49 25.47 -20.80
N PRO A 81 25.43 26.42 -20.63
CA PRO A 81 26.37 26.36 -19.52
C PRO A 81 25.74 27.08 -18.33
N SER A 82 25.32 26.33 -17.32
CA SER A 82 25.04 26.88 -15.99
C SER A 82 25.72 26.00 -14.97
N GLN A 83 26.83 26.51 -14.48
CA GLN A 83 27.62 25.98 -13.38
C GLN A 83 26.77 26.01 -12.11
N ALA A 84 26.28 24.85 -11.70
CA ALA A 84 25.93 24.56 -10.32
C ALA A 84 26.37 23.12 -10.07
N GLN A 85 27.36 22.96 -9.20
CA GLN A 85 27.87 21.67 -8.75
C GLN A 85 26.82 21.03 -7.83
N THR A 86 25.83 20.38 -8.43
CA THR A 86 25.08 19.29 -7.78
C THR A 86 25.76 18.00 -8.22
N PRO A 87 25.95 16.98 -7.35
CA PRO A 87 26.26 15.65 -7.83
C PRO A 87 25.03 15.22 -8.63
N VAL A 88 25.09 15.34 -9.96
CA VAL A 88 24.07 14.83 -10.86
C VAL A 88 24.16 13.33 -10.70
N ALA A 89 23.31 12.75 -9.84
CA ALA A 89 22.97 11.35 -9.99
C ALA A 89 22.54 11.19 -11.44
N ASP A 90 23.22 10.31 -12.16
CA ASP A 90 22.95 10.05 -13.58
C ASP A 90 21.42 9.87 -13.74
N ASP A 91 20.80 10.54 -14.71
CA ASP A 91 19.33 10.52 -14.86
C ASP A 91 18.79 9.08 -14.91
N ALA A 92 19.60 8.15 -15.43
CA ALA A 92 19.34 6.72 -15.42
C ALA A 92 19.31 6.10 -14.00
N GLN A 93 20.18 6.52 -13.08
CA GLN A 93 20.21 6.06 -11.70
C GLN A 93 19.00 6.55 -10.91
N LEU A 94 18.57 7.80 -11.13
CA LEU A 94 17.34 8.34 -10.52
C LEU A 94 16.10 7.58 -11.01
N GLN A 95 16.00 7.32 -12.32
CA GLN A 95 14.91 6.51 -12.88
C GLN A 95 14.91 5.08 -12.33
N ALA A 96 16.09 4.46 -12.18
CA ALA A 96 16.22 3.14 -11.60
C ALA A 96 15.81 3.12 -10.12
N LEU A 97 16.20 4.13 -9.33
CA LEU A 97 15.78 4.30 -7.95
C LEU A 97 14.25 4.40 -7.84
N ASP A 98 13.63 5.25 -8.65
CA ASP A 98 12.18 5.42 -8.67
C ASP A 98 11.45 4.13 -9.05
N ALA A 99 11.99 3.37 -10.01
CA ALA A 99 11.43 2.07 -10.41
C ALA A 99 11.45 1.06 -9.25
N TRP A 100 12.58 0.94 -8.53
CA TRP A 100 12.67 0.05 -7.37
C TRP A 100 11.76 0.47 -6.22
N MET A 101 11.67 1.79 -5.96
CA MET A 101 10.77 2.34 -4.94
C MET A 101 9.30 2.07 -5.27
N GLN A 102 8.91 2.16 -6.55
CA GLN A 102 7.56 1.84 -6.98
C GLN A 102 7.27 0.34 -6.80
N GLN A 103 8.19 -0.52 -7.25
CA GLN A 103 8.04 -1.96 -7.08
C GLN A 103 7.92 -2.36 -5.60
N ALA A 104 8.70 -1.74 -4.71
CA ALA A 104 8.62 -2.00 -3.28
C ALA A 104 7.24 -1.65 -2.72
N LYS A 105 6.69 -0.50 -3.09
CA LYS A 105 5.32 -0.09 -2.70
C LYS A 105 4.26 -1.03 -3.25
N ASP A 106 4.40 -1.50 -4.49
CA ASP A 106 3.48 -2.47 -5.09
C ASP A 106 3.50 -3.79 -4.32
N HIS A 107 4.69 -4.26 -3.90
CA HIS A 107 4.81 -5.43 -3.04
C HIS A 107 4.20 -5.22 -1.65
N GLU A 108 4.37 -4.05 -1.03
CA GLU A 108 3.70 -3.71 0.24
C GLU A 108 2.18 -3.78 0.11
N GLN A 109 1.61 -3.18 -0.94
CA GLN A 109 0.16 -3.16 -1.18
C GLN A 109 -0.42 -4.56 -1.44
N ASN A 110 0.40 -5.46 -1.98
CA ASN A 110 0.02 -6.85 -2.24
C ASN A 110 0.33 -7.79 -1.05
N ASN A 111 0.69 -7.24 0.11
CA ASN A 111 1.03 -8.00 1.32
C ASN A 111 2.16 -9.03 1.09
N ARG A 112 3.19 -8.60 0.33
CA ARG A 112 4.38 -9.39 -0.04
C ARG A 112 5.64 -8.76 0.60
N PRO A 113 5.84 -8.93 1.92
CA PRO A 113 6.86 -8.19 2.67
C PRO A 113 8.29 -8.56 2.29
N ALA A 114 8.56 -9.83 1.97
CA ALA A 114 9.90 -10.27 1.57
C ALA A 114 10.32 -9.61 0.25
N GLU A 115 9.42 -9.58 -0.73
CA GLU A 115 9.70 -8.95 -2.02
C GLU A 115 9.77 -7.42 -1.93
N ALA A 116 8.97 -6.80 -1.07
CA ALA A 116 9.08 -5.37 -0.77
C ALA A 116 10.46 -5.03 -0.17
N ARG A 117 10.91 -5.83 0.80
CA ARG A 117 12.23 -5.69 1.41
C ARG A 117 13.34 -5.79 0.36
N ASP A 118 13.28 -6.79 -0.51
CA ASP A 118 14.31 -6.99 -1.53
C ASP A 118 14.35 -5.83 -2.55
N ALA A 119 13.18 -5.29 -2.94
CA ALA A 119 13.09 -4.12 -3.81
C ALA A 119 13.64 -2.85 -3.14
N TYR A 120 13.33 -2.60 -1.87
CA TYR A 120 13.98 -1.49 -1.13
C TYR A 120 15.47 -1.69 -0.96
N ALA A 121 15.94 -2.93 -0.82
CA ALA A 121 17.38 -3.21 -0.75
C ALA A 121 18.07 -2.78 -2.05
N GLN A 122 17.46 -3.05 -3.22
CA GLN A 122 17.97 -2.55 -4.51
C GLN A 122 17.98 -1.02 -4.56
N ALA A 123 16.90 -0.36 -4.13
CA ALA A 123 16.86 1.11 -4.02
C ALA A 123 18.00 1.65 -3.14
N LEU A 124 18.29 1.00 -2.01
CA LEU A 124 19.37 1.37 -1.10
C LEU A 124 20.78 1.11 -1.67
N THR A 125 20.94 0.19 -2.63
CA THR A 125 22.23 0.06 -3.35
C THR A 125 22.51 1.27 -4.24
N LEU A 126 21.47 1.88 -4.81
CA LEU A 126 21.58 3.05 -5.67
C LEU A 126 21.68 4.35 -4.87
N ALA A 127 20.93 4.45 -3.76
CA ALA A 127 20.89 5.65 -2.93
C ALA A 127 20.78 5.26 -1.44
N PRO A 128 21.91 4.97 -0.77
CA PRO A 128 21.95 4.41 0.59
C PRO A 128 21.29 5.27 1.66
N ASP A 129 21.27 6.60 1.47
CA ASP A 129 20.77 7.56 2.44
C ASP A 129 19.30 7.97 2.23
N THR A 130 18.61 7.33 1.28
CA THR A 130 17.20 7.63 0.97
C THR A 130 16.31 7.21 2.14
N SER A 131 15.86 8.18 2.94
CA SER A 131 15.05 7.95 4.14
C SER A 131 13.81 7.08 3.87
N ALA A 132 13.09 7.34 2.78
CA ALA A 132 11.91 6.57 2.39
C ALA A 132 12.25 5.09 2.12
N ALA A 133 13.40 4.81 1.50
CA ALA A 133 13.86 3.45 1.24
C ALA A 133 14.33 2.76 2.53
N ILE A 134 15.03 3.49 3.42
CA ILE A 134 15.44 2.96 4.73
C ILE A 134 14.23 2.56 5.56
N VAL A 135 13.26 3.48 5.73
CA VAL A 135 12.05 3.24 6.52
C VAL A 135 11.18 2.15 5.90
N GLY A 136 11.06 2.14 4.58
CA GLY A 136 10.35 1.11 3.83
C GLY A 136 10.98 -0.28 4.02
N TRP A 137 12.30 -0.38 3.85
CA TRP A 137 13.06 -1.62 4.04
C TRP A 137 12.86 -2.19 5.44
N ILE A 138 13.01 -1.36 6.48
CA ILE A 138 12.89 -1.78 7.88
C ILE A 138 11.47 -2.26 8.19
N ALA A 139 10.44 -1.55 7.70
CA ALA A 139 9.07 -1.98 7.89
C ALA A 139 8.75 -3.29 7.15
N ALA A 140 9.27 -3.47 5.93
CA ALA A 140 9.09 -4.68 5.16
C ALA A 140 9.82 -5.87 5.79
N ASP A 141 11.06 -5.67 6.27
CA ASP A 141 11.83 -6.67 6.98
C ASP A 141 11.17 -7.07 8.30
N MET A 142 10.74 -6.10 9.11
CA MET A 142 9.95 -6.34 10.33
C MET A 142 8.72 -7.22 10.05
N ALA A 143 8.02 -6.98 8.93
CA ALA A 143 6.84 -7.76 8.53
C ALA A 143 7.15 -9.20 8.05
N THR A 144 8.43 -9.55 7.86
CA THR A 144 8.85 -10.94 7.59
C THR A 144 9.10 -11.75 8.85
N HIS A 145 9.17 -11.10 10.02
CA HIS A 145 9.42 -11.75 11.31
C HIS A 145 8.11 -12.06 12.03
N ASP A 146 7.98 -13.26 12.61
CA ASP A 146 6.78 -13.66 13.35
C ASP A 146 6.51 -12.81 14.59
N ASP A 147 7.56 -12.27 15.21
CA ASP A 147 7.51 -11.42 16.40
C ASP A 147 7.53 -9.92 16.07
N PHE A 148 7.59 -9.56 14.78
CA PHE A 148 7.75 -8.19 14.30
C PHE A 148 8.95 -7.47 14.92
N ALA A 149 10.03 -8.18 15.28
CA ALA A 149 11.19 -7.55 15.89
C ALA A 149 11.87 -6.56 14.93
N ILE A 150 12.31 -5.42 15.50
CA ILE A 150 13.23 -4.50 14.82
C ILE A 150 14.61 -4.64 15.48
N ASP A 151 15.58 -5.11 14.71
CA ASP A 151 16.94 -5.29 15.20
C ASP A 151 17.65 -3.96 15.55
N ALA A 152 18.76 -4.05 16.29
CA ALA A 152 19.51 -2.89 16.76
C ALA A 152 20.13 -2.03 15.62
N ALA A 153 20.54 -2.64 14.51
CA ALA A 153 21.09 -1.93 13.37
C ALA A 153 19.99 -1.17 12.61
N SER A 154 18.84 -1.80 12.39
CA SER A 154 17.63 -1.19 11.83
C SER A 154 17.16 -0.02 12.69
N ARG A 155 17.09 -0.20 14.00
CA ARG A 155 16.79 0.88 14.95
C ARG A 155 17.76 2.05 14.83
N THR A 156 19.06 1.79 14.74
CA THR A 156 20.09 2.85 14.61
C THR A 156 19.87 3.65 13.32
N ARG A 157 19.54 2.98 12.21
CA ARG A 157 19.21 3.66 10.95
C ARG A 157 17.93 4.49 11.06
N LEU A 158 16.89 4.00 11.74
CA LEU A 158 15.68 4.80 12.00
C LEU A 158 15.99 6.06 12.79
N GLN A 159 16.82 5.97 13.83
CA GLN A 159 17.24 7.15 14.60
C GLN A 159 17.95 8.18 13.71
N GLN A 160 18.84 7.73 12.82
CA GLN A 160 19.50 8.62 11.85
C GLN A 160 18.51 9.28 10.89
N VAL A 161 17.48 8.55 10.44
CA VAL A 161 16.41 9.12 9.62
C VAL A 161 15.65 10.18 10.39
N ILE A 162 15.23 9.91 11.64
CA ILE A 162 14.48 10.88 12.45
C ILE A 162 15.30 12.12 12.83
N VAL A 163 16.62 12.00 12.97
CA VAL A 163 17.49 13.18 13.15
C VAL A 163 17.43 14.10 11.92
N ARG A 164 17.34 13.55 10.70
CA ARG A 164 17.24 14.35 9.46
C ARG A 164 15.82 14.79 9.15
N GLU A 165 14.84 13.93 9.44
CA GLU A 165 13.42 14.10 9.15
C GLU A 165 12.61 13.86 10.44
N PRO A 166 12.55 14.85 11.34
CA PRO A 166 11.92 14.68 12.65
C PRO A 166 10.43 14.35 12.56
N ASP A 167 9.77 14.76 11.49
CA ASP A 167 8.34 14.54 11.26
C ASP A 167 8.04 13.33 10.35
N ASN A 168 9.03 12.45 10.13
CA ASN A 168 8.80 11.22 9.35
C ASN A 168 7.87 10.28 10.13
N GLN A 169 6.58 10.34 9.79
CA GLN A 169 5.51 9.64 10.52
C GLN A 169 5.74 8.13 10.61
N ARG A 170 6.14 7.50 9.51
CA ARG A 170 6.41 6.05 9.44
C ARG A 170 7.65 5.68 10.26
N GLY A 171 8.70 6.52 10.23
CA GLY A 171 9.89 6.34 11.06
C GLY A 171 9.59 6.45 12.57
N LEU A 172 8.82 7.46 12.98
CA LEU A 172 8.40 7.65 14.38
C LEU A 172 7.56 6.46 14.88
N TRP A 173 6.68 5.93 14.03
CA TRP A 173 5.89 4.74 14.35
C TRP A 173 6.78 3.52 14.65
N LEU A 174 7.74 3.24 13.77
CA LEU A 174 8.65 2.09 13.89
C LEU A 174 9.63 2.25 15.08
N LEU A 175 10.15 3.46 15.34
CA LEU A 175 10.96 3.70 16.53
C LEU A 175 10.18 3.42 17.80
N GLY A 176 8.93 3.88 17.90
CA GLY A 176 8.09 3.59 19.05
C GLY A 176 7.81 2.09 19.23
N ILE A 177 7.64 1.32 18.14
CA ILE A 177 7.56 -0.15 18.20
C ILE A 177 8.85 -0.74 18.78
N SER A 178 10.00 -0.32 18.26
CA SER A 178 11.31 -0.80 18.70
C SER A 178 11.59 -0.47 20.17
N ASP A 179 11.21 0.73 20.63
CA ASP A 179 11.29 1.13 22.05
C ASP A 179 10.40 0.26 22.93
N PHE A 180 9.16 0.01 22.49
CA PHE A 180 8.19 -0.79 23.22
C PHE A 180 8.69 -2.23 23.40
N GLN A 181 9.25 -2.84 22.35
CA GLN A 181 9.86 -4.18 22.39
C GLN A 181 11.04 -4.25 23.37
N GLN A 182 11.80 -3.17 23.50
CA GLN A 182 12.91 -3.05 24.46
C GLN A 182 12.44 -2.71 25.88
N HIS A 183 11.13 -2.64 26.13
CA HIS A 183 10.53 -2.23 27.39
C HIS A 183 10.89 -0.79 27.81
N ASP A 184 11.36 0.03 26.88
CA ASP A 184 11.52 1.47 27.06
C ASP A 184 10.21 2.18 26.72
N TYR A 185 9.22 1.94 27.57
CA TYR A 185 7.88 2.50 27.38
C TYR A 185 7.86 4.03 27.42
N ALA A 186 8.84 4.66 28.07
CA ALA A 186 8.98 6.11 28.11
C ALA A 186 9.42 6.67 26.74
N ALA A 187 10.44 6.07 26.13
CA ALA A 187 10.87 6.43 24.77
C ALA A 187 9.75 6.17 23.74
N ALA A 188 9.10 5.00 23.82
CA ALA A 188 8.00 4.65 22.92
C ALA A 188 6.87 5.70 22.95
N THR A 189 6.50 6.10 24.17
CA THR A 189 5.49 7.11 24.40
C THR A 189 5.89 8.47 23.81
N THR A 190 7.16 8.87 23.93
CA THR A 190 7.66 10.13 23.37
C THR A 190 7.53 10.16 21.85
N HIS A 191 8.02 9.13 21.15
CA HIS A 191 7.94 9.07 19.69
C HIS A 191 6.48 9.00 19.20
N TRP A 192 5.64 8.20 19.84
CA TRP A 192 4.24 8.10 19.45
C TRP A 192 3.42 9.36 19.74
N ARG A 193 3.73 10.12 20.80
CA ARG A 193 3.08 11.43 21.02
C ARG A 193 3.43 12.44 19.94
N HIS A 194 4.69 12.47 19.49
CA HIS A 194 5.09 13.31 18.37
C HIS A 194 4.31 12.90 17.12
N LEU A 195 4.31 11.60 16.79
CA LEU A 195 3.52 11.07 15.68
C LEU A 195 2.03 11.46 15.79
N HIS A 196 1.42 11.29 16.96
CA HIS A 196 0.02 11.63 17.19
C HIS A 196 -0.30 13.10 16.86
N GLY A 197 0.62 14.02 17.17
CA GLY A 197 0.48 15.44 16.84
C GLY A 197 0.58 15.77 15.36
N LEU A 198 1.20 14.89 14.56
CA LEU A 198 1.34 15.05 13.11
C LEU A 198 0.17 14.46 12.31
N LEU A 199 -0.62 13.57 12.94
CA LEU A 199 -1.71 12.87 12.29
C LEU A 199 -2.99 13.73 12.26
N GLU A 200 -3.80 13.51 11.24
CA GLU A 200 -5.10 14.18 11.10
C GLU A 200 -6.00 13.89 12.30
N THR A 201 -6.57 14.96 12.86
CA THR A 201 -7.45 14.91 14.04
C THR A 201 -8.65 13.99 13.80
N GLY A 202 -8.79 12.96 14.63
CA GLY A 202 -9.90 12.01 14.57
C GLY A 202 -9.71 10.87 13.57
N SER A 203 -8.60 10.83 12.82
CA SER A 203 -8.28 9.74 11.90
C SER A 203 -8.16 8.40 12.63
N PRO A 204 -8.45 7.25 11.96
CA PRO A 204 -8.27 5.93 12.56
C PRO A 204 -6.83 5.70 13.03
N MET A 205 -5.84 6.20 12.28
CA MET A 205 -4.43 6.08 12.65
C MET A 205 -4.11 6.86 13.92
N GLN A 206 -4.61 8.11 14.06
CA GLN A 206 -4.37 8.89 15.27
C GLN A 206 -4.93 8.19 16.52
N LYS A 207 -6.13 7.59 16.42
CA LYS A 207 -6.73 6.79 17.50
C LYS A 207 -5.87 5.56 17.84
N ALA A 208 -5.43 4.81 16.83
CA ALA A 208 -4.59 3.64 17.05
C ALA A 208 -3.26 4.01 17.74
N VAL A 209 -2.65 5.14 17.38
CA VAL A 209 -1.45 5.66 18.06
C VAL A 209 -1.76 6.07 19.50
N ALA A 210 -2.90 6.72 19.75
CA ALA A 210 -3.34 7.08 21.11
C ALA A 210 -3.50 5.83 22.01
N ASP A 211 -4.09 4.75 21.48
CA ASP A 211 -4.24 3.49 22.22
C ASP A 211 -2.87 2.89 22.59
N LYS A 212 -1.91 2.91 21.66
CA LYS A 212 -0.54 2.44 21.92
C LYS A 212 0.18 3.28 22.97
N ILE A 213 -0.02 4.61 22.95
CA ILE A 213 0.49 5.52 23.99
C ILE A 213 -0.09 5.13 25.36
N ALA A 214 -1.41 4.92 25.45
CA ALA A 214 -2.07 4.57 26.71
C ALA A 214 -1.53 3.26 27.29
N VAL A 215 -1.34 2.24 26.45
CA VAL A 215 -0.75 0.95 26.86
C VAL A 215 0.69 1.13 27.37
N ALA A 216 1.53 1.86 26.64
CA ALA A 216 2.91 2.11 27.07
C ALA A 216 2.96 2.85 28.41
N GLN A 217 2.10 3.84 28.63
CA GLN A 217 2.04 4.58 29.89
C GLN A 217 1.60 3.73 31.08
N ALA A 218 0.62 2.83 30.89
CA ALA A 218 0.20 1.90 31.93
C ALA A 218 1.36 0.98 32.36
N LEU A 219 2.05 0.36 31.39
CA LEU A 219 3.20 -0.51 31.65
C LEU A 219 4.38 0.24 32.29
N ALA A 220 4.63 1.49 31.89
CA ALA A 220 5.64 2.33 32.52
C ALA A 220 5.34 2.57 34.00
N THR A 221 4.07 2.83 34.33
CA THR A 221 3.61 3.10 35.70
C THR A 221 3.72 1.87 36.58
N GLU A 222 3.31 0.69 36.08
CA GLU A 222 3.44 -0.58 36.79
C GLU A 222 4.90 -0.92 37.10
N ARG A 223 5.81 -0.66 36.16
CA ARG A 223 7.24 -0.89 36.36
C ARG A 223 7.84 0.04 37.42
N GLN A 224 7.36 1.28 37.50
CA GLN A 224 7.80 2.26 38.50
C GLN A 224 7.29 1.90 39.90
N SER A 225 6.02 1.51 40.04
CA SER A 225 5.45 1.10 41.33
C SER A 225 6.11 -0.19 41.87
N GLY A 226 6.37 -1.17 40.99
CA GLY A 226 7.10 -2.38 41.36
C GLY A 226 8.56 -2.15 41.75
N ARG A 227 9.19 -1.07 41.26
CA ARG A 227 10.55 -0.67 41.66
C ARG A 227 10.58 0.08 42.99
N ALA A 228 9.55 0.86 43.30
CA ALA A 228 9.43 1.60 44.56
C ALA A 228 9.09 0.69 45.76
N ALA A 229 8.54 -0.49 45.50
CA ALA A 229 8.17 -1.48 46.53
C ALA A 229 9.29 -2.49 46.86
N ARG A 230 10.46 -2.42 46.19
CA ARG A 230 11.65 -3.25 46.44
C ARG A 230 12.73 -2.47 47.14
#